data_AF-A0A6A6EHD5-F1
#
_entry.id   AF-A0A6A6EHD5-F1
#
_cell.length_a   1.000
_cell.length_b   1.000
_cell.length_c   1.000
_cell.angle_alpha   90.00
_cell.angle_beta   90.00
_cell.angle_gamma   90.00
#
_symmetry.space_group_name_H-M   'P 1'
#
loop_
_entity.id
_entity.type
_entity.pdbx_description
1 polymer ?
#
loop_
_entity_poly.entity_id
_entity_poly.type
_entity_poly.pdbx_seq_one_letter_code
_entity_poly.pdbx_strand_id
1 'polypeptide(L)'
;MNANERKYDDKYEAQNDATGGDVPSGVPKDDSYVTRGSQRQVQVQRDDAPVEDPIGDPKIANSDRTLERDDREAIDRSNVLEGRTRGATKKPGTYVEPGDEEGLPGPHDGSSATRK
;
A
#
# COMPACT_ATOMS: atom_id res chain seq x y z
N MET A 1 5.49 -38.80 28.79
CA MET A 1 4.45 -38.49 27.80
C MET A 1 3.47 -39.64 27.74
N ASN A 2 2.18 -39.35 27.91
CA ASN A 2 1.12 -40.35 27.91
C ASN A 2 0.92 -40.92 26.49
N ALA A 3 0.61 -42.22 26.38
CA ALA A 3 0.31 -42.85 25.09
C ALA A 3 -0.93 -42.25 24.41
N ASN A 4 -1.87 -41.73 25.19
CA ASN A 4 -3.03 -41.02 24.65
C ASN A 4 -2.66 -39.65 24.09
N GLU A 5 -1.79 -38.90 24.78
CA GLU A 5 -1.32 -37.58 24.31
C GLU A 5 -0.61 -37.70 22.95
N ARG A 6 0.29 -38.68 22.80
CA ARG A 6 0.97 -38.93 21.51
C ARG A 6 -0.01 -39.24 20.37
N LYS A 7 -1.06 -40.02 20.63
CA LYS A 7 -2.10 -40.28 19.63
C LYS A 7 -2.90 -39.04 19.23
N TYR A 8 -3.06 -38.08 20.14
CA TYR A 8 -3.72 -36.82 19.84
C TYR A 8 -2.80 -35.87 19.10
N ASP A 9 -1.53 -35.83 19.46
CA ASP A 9 -0.47 -35.06 18.77
C ASP A 9 -0.29 -35.57 17.34
N ASP A 10 -0.10 -36.87 17.14
CA ASP A 10 0.04 -37.50 15.82
C ASP A 10 -1.18 -37.25 14.93
N LYS A 11 -2.39 -37.19 15.52
CA LYS A 11 -3.62 -36.86 14.79
C LYS A 11 -3.73 -35.38 14.45
N TYR A 12 -3.30 -34.50 15.35
CA TYR A 12 -3.29 -33.06 15.13
C TYR A 12 -2.28 -32.68 14.04
N GLU A 13 -1.08 -33.26 14.09
CA GLU A 13 -0.07 -33.13 13.04
C GLU A 13 -0.56 -33.76 11.74
N ALA A 14 -1.14 -34.97 11.72
CA ALA A 14 -1.66 -35.54 10.47
C ALA A 14 -2.83 -34.75 9.85
N GLN A 15 -3.63 -34.04 10.66
CA GLN A 15 -4.70 -33.17 10.17
C GLN A 15 -4.18 -31.82 9.67
N ASN A 16 -3.13 -31.28 10.29
CA ASN A 16 -2.63 -29.93 10.00
C ASN A 16 -1.37 -29.91 9.11
N ASP A 17 -0.52 -30.93 9.11
CA ASP A 17 0.59 -31.11 8.16
C ASP A 17 0.05 -31.32 6.73
N ALA A 18 -1.17 -31.86 6.64
CA ALA A 18 -1.96 -31.91 5.42
C ALA A 18 -2.63 -30.56 5.05
N THR A 19 -2.39 -29.45 5.76
CA THR A 19 -2.73 -28.10 5.27
C THR A 19 -1.75 -27.66 4.17
N GLY A 20 -1.62 -28.48 3.15
CA GLY A 20 -1.46 -28.02 1.77
C GLY A 20 -2.78 -27.53 1.17
N GLY A 21 -3.83 -27.33 1.99
CA GLY A 21 -5.20 -27.08 1.55
C GLY A 21 -5.73 -25.66 1.72
N ASP A 22 -5.08 -24.78 2.49
CA ASP A 22 -5.63 -23.44 2.75
C ASP A 22 -4.59 -22.35 3.10
N VAL A 23 -3.31 -22.56 2.73
CA VAL A 23 -2.54 -21.39 2.31
C VAL A 23 -3.15 -21.02 0.97
N PRO A 24 -3.74 -19.81 0.80
CA PRO A 24 -4.05 -19.34 -0.54
C PRO A 24 -2.78 -19.55 -1.35
N SER A 25 -2.84 -20.36 -2.39
CA SER A 25 -1.70 -20.62 -3.27
C SER A 25 -1.41 -19.38 -4.11
N GLY A 26 -1.58 -18.19 -3.51
CA GLY A 26 -2.21 -17.01 -4.07
C GLY A 26 -1.81 -16.83 -5.50
N VAL A 27 -2.79 -16.62 -6.39
CA VAL A 27 -2.48 -16.47 -7.81
C VAL A 27 -1.37 -15.41 -7.89
N PRO A 28 -0.16 -15.77 -8.32
CA PRO A 28 0.99 -14.86 -8.24
C PRO A 28 0.83 -13.64 -9.16
N LYS A 29 -0.25 -13.63 -9.95
CA LYS A 29 -0.66 -12.65 -10.93
C LYS A 29 -2.17 -12.49 -10.81
N ASP A 30 -2.63 -11.33 -10.38
CA ASP A 30 -4.05 -11.01 -10.22
C ASP A 30 -4.37 -9.62 -10.79
N ASP A 31 -4.81 -9.56 -12.05
CA ASP A 31 -5.25 -8.28 -12.66
C ASP A 31 -6.69 -7.88 -12.30
N SER A 32 -7.30 -8.47 -11.26
CA SER A 32 -8.69 -8.18 -10.87
C SER A 32 -8.93 -6.70 -10.49
N TYR A 33 -7.89 -6.01 -10.05
CA TYR A 33 -7.91 -4.58 -9.71
C TYR A 33 -7.86 -3.65 -10.93
N VAL A 34 -7.55 -4.15 -12.14
CA VAL A 34 -7.50 -3.33 -13.34
C VAL A 34 -8.91 -3.13 -13.88
N THR A 35 -9.36 -1.87 -13.94
CA THR A 35 -10.69 -1.53 -14.49
C THR A 35 -10.87 -2.04 -15.92
N ARG A 36 -11.92 -2.83 -16.14
CA ARG A 36 -12.31 -3.33 -17.46
C ARG A 36 -13.52 -2.53 -17.96
N GLY A 37 -13.31 -1.52 -18.81
CA GLY A 37 -14.40 -0.80 -19.50
C GLY A 37 -14.32 0.73 -19.49
N SER A 38 -15.26 1.37 -20.20
CA SER A 38 -15.25 2.80 -20.55
C SER A 38 -15.80 3.77 -19.49
N GLN A 39 -16.17 3.31 -18.30
CA GLN A 39 -16.66 4.20 -17.24
C GLN A 39 -15.57 4.42 -16.19
N ARG A 40 -14.93 5.61 -16.26
CA ARG A 40 -13.89 6.11 -15.35
C ARG A 40 -12.76 5.11 -15.10
N GLN A 41 -11.92 4.97 -16.12
CA GLN A 41 -10.72 4.15 -16.08
C GLN A 41 -9.70 4.79 -15.13
N VAL A 42 -9.45 4.15 -13.98
CA VAL A 42 -8.29 4.46 -13.15
C VAL A 42 -7.10 3.74 -13.79
N GLN A 43 -6.03 4.49 -14.06
CA GLN A 43 -4.84 3.98 -14.75
C GLN A 43 -4.01 3.13 -13.78
N VAL A 44 -4.46 1.91 -13.52
CA VAL A 44 -3.72 0.92 -12.73
C VAL A 44 -3.01 -0.03 -13.70
N GLN A 45 -1.71 -0.21 -13.51
CA GLN A 45 -0.90 -1.14 -14.31
C GLN A 45 -1.18 -2.58 -13.87
N ARG A 46 -1.26 -3.49 -14.84
CA ARG A 46 -1.36 -4.94 -14.61
C ARG A 46 -0.10 -5.48 -13.97
N ASP A 47 -0.18 -6.63 -13.30
CA ASP A 47 0.96 -7.26 -12.63
C ASP A 47 2.07 -7.61 -13.63
N ASP A 48 1.67 -8.08 -14.81
CA ASP A 48 2.57 -8.48 -15.90
C ASP A 48 2.86 -7.35 -16.91
N ALA A 49 2.42 -6.11 -16.62
CA ALA A 49 2.71 -5.01 -17.53
C ALA A 49 4.24 -4.80 -17.59
N PRO A 50 4.83 -4.76 -18.79
CA PRO A 50 6.25 -4.46 -18.92
C PRO A 50 6.50 -3.05 -18.37
N VAL A 51 7.41 -2.95 -17.41
CA VAL A 51 7.88 -1.67 -16.89
C VAL A 51 9.12 -1.28 -17.67
N GLU A 52 9.17 -0.03 -18.12
CA GLU A 52 10.34 0.49 -18.81
C GLU A 52 11.51 0.66 -17.85
N ASP A 53 12.67 0.13 -18.23
CA ASP A 53 13.94 0.42 -17.57
C ASP A 53 14.46 1.78 -18.07
N PRO A 54 14.71 2.76 -17.18
CA PRO A 54 15.20 4.08 -17.57
C PRO A 54 16.56 4.07 -18.29
N ILE A 55 17.35 2.99 -18.20
CA ILE A 55 18.64 2.86 -18.88
C ILE A 55 18.49 2.16 -20.26
N GLY A 56 17.42 1.38 -20.45
CA GLY A 56 17.02 0.78 -21.73
C GLY A 56 17.90 -0.36 -22.26
N ASP A 57 19.22 -0.32 -22.07
CA ASP A 57 20.16 -1.38 -22.43
C ASP A 57 20.62 -2.16 -21.18
N PRO A 58 20.25 -3.46 -21.05
CA PRO A 58 20.64 -4.30 -19.92
C PRO A 58 22.16 -4.43 -19.72
N LYS A 59 22.96 -4.29 -20.78
CA LYS A 59 24.42 -4.35 -20.69
C LYS A 59 25.01 -3.06 -20.13
N ILE A 60 24.35 -1.93 -20.36
CA ILE A 60 24.75 -0.65 -19.78
C ILE A 60 24.27 -0.59 -18.34
N ALA A 61 23.04 -1.03 -18.06
CA ALA A 61 22.47 -1.06 -16.71
C ALA A 61 23.39 -1.79 -15.72
N ASN A 62 23.96 -2.94 -16.12
CA ASN A 62 24.88 -3.73 -15.30
C ASN A 62 26.38 -3.41 -15.52
N SER A 63 26.72 -2.19 -15.94
CA SER A 63 28.12 -1.79 -16.19
C SER A 63 28.66 -0.83 -15.14
N ASP A 64 29.98 -0.86 -14.92
CA ASP A 64 30.68 0.07 -14.03
C ASP A 64 30.45 1.54 -14.41
N ARG A 65 30.23 1.81 -15.69
CA ARG A 65 29.89 3.15 -16.20
C ARG A 65 28.59 3.70 -15.57
N THR A 66 27.62 2.85 -15.29
CA THR A 66 26.38 3.25 -14.62
C THR A 66 26.65 3.58 -13.17
N LEU A 67 27.44 2.75 -12.47
CA LEU A 67 27.85 3.00 -11.08
C LEU A 67 28.57 4.36 -10.94
N GLU A 68 29.51 4.68 -11.83
CA GLU A 68 30.21 5.98 -11.81
C GLU A 68 29.30 7.19 -12.08
N ARG A 69 28.24 7.02 -12.86
CA ARG A 69 27.23 8.06 -13.07
C ARG A 69 26.39 8.23 -11.82
N ASP A 70 25.89 7.12 -11.28
CA ASP A 70 25.02 7.10 -10.11
C ASP A 70 25.75 7.68 -8.88
N ASP A 71 27.04 7.39 -8.71
CA ASP A 71 27.88 7.99 -7.65
C ASP A 71 28.00 9.52 -7.79
N ARG A 72 28.11 10.02 -9.03
CA ARG A 72 28.14 11.46 -9.30
C ARG A 72 26.78 12.12 -9.09
N GLU A 73 25.70 11.47 -9.48
CA GLU A 73 24.34 11.99 -9.30
C GLU A 73 23.92 11.97 -7.83
N ALA A 74 24.34 10.96 -7.06
CA ALA A 74 24.02 10.82 -5.64
C ALA A 74 24.57 11.97 -4.79
N ILE A 75 25.72 12.53 -5.18
CA ILE A 75 26.32 13.68 -4.47
C ILE A 75 25.88 15.04 -5.06
N ASP A 76 25.18 15.04 -6.20
CA ASP A 76 24.73 16.26 -6.85
C ASP A 76 23.54 16.89 -6.13
N ARG A 77 23.83 17.97 -5.39
CA ARG A 77 22.81 18.72 -4.64
C ARG A 77 21.80 19.43 -5.53
N SER A 78 22.09 19.65 -6.81
CA SER A 78 21.13 20.29 -7.72
C SER A 78 19.91 19.39 -8.01
N ASN A 79 20.06 18.07 -7.82
CA ASN A 79 18.97 17.11 -7.91
C ASN A 79 18.10 17.05 -6.64
N VAL A 80 18.51 17.73 -5.56
CA VAL A 80 17.75 17.79 -4.31
C VAL A 80 16.76 18.96 -4.37
N LEU A 81 15.47 18.65 -4.24
CA LEU A 81 14.44 19.68 -4.12
C LEU A 81 14.60 20.45 -2.82
N GLU A 82 14.64 21.78 -2.90
CA GLU A 82 14.68 22.64 -1.73
C GLU A 82 13.30 22.64 -1.02
N GLY A 83 13.28 22.18 0.24
CA GLY A 83 12.09 22.21 1.09
C GLY A 83 11.30 20.90 1.12
N ARG A 84 10.05 20.97 1.60
CA ARG A 84 9.17 19.80 1.78
C ARG A 84 8.24 19.67 0.58
N THR A 85 8.23 18.51 -0.08
CA THR A 85 7.39 18.21 -1.26
C THR A 85 5.91 17.99 -0.93
N ARG A 86 5.59 17.68 0.33
CA ARG A 86 4.20 17.74 0.80
C ARG A 86 3.92 19.17 1.23
N GLY A 87 2.95 19.79 0.55
CA GLY A 87 2.52 21.16 0.78
C GLY A 87 2.52 21.46 2.27
N ALA A 88 3.17 22.58 2.63
CA ALA A 88 3.37 22.99 4.00
C ALA A 88 2.09 22.71 4.80
N THR A 89 2.22 21.93 5.88
CA THR A 89 1.10 21.70 6.80
C THR A 89 0.45 23.05 7.08
N LYS A 90 -0.88 23.08 7.23
CA LYS A 90 -1.60 24.34 7.48
C LYS A 90 -0.85 25.14 8.55
N LYS A 91 -0.74 26.47 8.37
CA LYS A 91 0.03 27.35 9.26
C LYS A 91 -0.28 27.00 10.73
N PRO A 92 0.70 27.05 11.66
CA PRO A 92 0.44 26.85 13.07
C PRO A 92 -0.79 27.66 13.52
N GLY A 93 -1.75 27.01 14.17
CA GLY A 93 -3.03 27.62 14.56
C GLY A 93 -4.17 27.53 13.54
N THR A 94 -4.00 26.83 12.40
CA THR A 94 -5.11 26.59 11.46
C THR A 94 -6.02 25.44 11.89
N TYR A 95 -5.51 24.50 12.69
CA TYR A 95 -6.34 23.47 13.30
C TYR A 95 -6.87 24.04 14.61
N VAL A 96 -8.11 24.50 14.58
CA VAL A 96 -8.86 24.98 15.73
C VAL A 96 -9.99 23.97 15.96
N GLU A 97 -10.20 23.59 17.21
CA GLU A 97 -11.34 22.76 17.57
C GLU A 97 -12.63 23.55 17.27
N PRO A 98 -13.64 22.93 16.65
CA PRO A 98 -14.93 23.59 16.47
C PRO A 98 -15.47 24.00 17.85
N GLY A 99 -16.04 25.20 17.94
CA GLY A 99 -16.69 25.65 19.18
C GLY A 99 -17.86 24.76 19.56
N ASP A 100 -18.33 24.85 20.81
CA ASP A 100 -19.40 24.00 21.35
C ASP A 100 -20.68 23.98 20.49
N GLU A 101 -20.93 25.02 19.70
CA GLU A 101 -22.09 25.16 18.82
C GLU A 101 -21.76 24.99 17.32
N GLU A 102 -20.48 24.85 16.98
CA GLU A 102 -20.02 24.76 15.59
C GLU A 102 -20.20 23.34 15.04
N GLY A 103 -21.06 23.19 14.03
CA GLY A 103 -21.41 21.90 13.43
C GLY A 103 -22.57 21.18 14.10
N LEU A 104 -23.11 21.72 15.21
CA LEU A 104 -24.38 21.28 15.76
C LEU A 104 -25.55 21.98 15.02
N PRO A 105 -26.67 21.28 14.80
CA PRO A 105 -27.89 21.93 14.30
C PRO A 105 -28.35 22.99 15.30
N GLY A 106 -28.85 24.13 14.81
CA GLY A 106 -29.24 25.26 15.66
C GLY A 106 -30.33 24.89 16.69
N PRO A 107 -30.48 25.66 17.79
CA PRO A 107 -31.46 25.37 18.85
C PRO A 107 -32.91 25.23 18.36
N HIS A 108 -33.22 25.80 17.20
CA HIS A 108 -34.53 25.79 16.56
C HIS A 108 -34.74 24.65 15.55
N ASP A 109 -33.68 23.91 15.19
CA ASP A 109 -33.79 22.83 14.20
C ASP A 109 -34.33 21.53 14.82
N GLY A 110 -34.30 21.39 16.16
CA GLY A 110 -35.03 20.37 16.92
C GLY A 110 -34.76 18.91 16.53
N SER A 111 -33.79 18.68 15.65
CA SER A 111 -33.56 17.43 14.92
C SER A 111 -32.73 16.48 15.79
N SER A 112 -33.35 15.95 16.84
CA SER A 112 -32.80 14.83 17.60
C SER A 112 -32.83 13.60 16.69
N ALA A 113 -31.66 13.09 16.27
CA ALA A 113 -31.57 11.86 15.47
C ALA A 113 -31.90 10.62 16.31
N THR A 114 -33.17 10.44 16.70
CA THR A 114 -33.66 9.15 17.14
C THR A 114 -33.99 8.32 15.91
N ARG A 115 -33.06 7.44 15.53
CA ARG A 115 -33.30 6.39 14.54
C ARG A 115 -34.40 5.47 15.09
N LYS A 116 -35.54 5.36 14.39
CA LYS A 116 -36.49 4.26 14.55
C LYS A 116 -36.27 3.25 13.43
#